data_AF-A0A914NC21-F1
#
_entry.id   AF-A0A914NC21-F1
#
_cell.length_a   1.000
_cell.length_b   1.000
_cell.length_c   1.000
_cell.angle_alpha   90.00
_cell.angle_beta   90.00
_cell.angle_gamma   90.00
#
_symmetry.space_group_name_H-M   'P 1'
#
loop_
_entity.id
_entity.type
_entity.pdbx_description
1 polymer ?
#
loop_
_entity_poly.entity_id
_entity_poly.type
_entity_poly.pdbx_seq_one_letter_code
_entity_poly.pdbx_strand_id
1 'polypeptide(L)'
;MEKINISSISYCKIILHAFKYPHCQIKGVLLGKNNSEGFKEVLDVIPALHSALVVPPIEILFIHLDVYCRERHLEIVGLYYAN
;
A
#
# COMPACT_ATOMS: atom_id res chain seq x y z
N MET A 1 -19.43 8.56 8.00
CA MET A 1 -18.17 7.90 8.40
C MET A 1 -17.77 7.01 7.23
N GLU A 2 -16.63 7.28 6.60
CA GLU A 2 -16.18 6.52 5.43
C GLU A 2 -15.90 5.07 5.84
N LYS A 3 -16.48 4.09 5.14
CA LYS A 3 -16.36 2.68 5.51
C LYS A 3 -15.20 2.06 4.73
N ILE A 4 -14.20 1.57 5.45
CA ILE A 4 -13.00 0.97 4.86
C ILE A 4 -13.05 -0.53 5.11
N ASN A 5 -12.88 -1.32 4.05
CA ASN A 5 -12.73 -2.77 4.13
C ASN A 5 -11.33 -3.15 3.69
N ILE A 6 -10.65 -3.98 4.47
CA ILE A 6 -9.30 -4.45 4.16
C ILE A 6 -9.35 -5.96 3.98
N SER A 7 -8.91 -6.44 2.82
CA SER A 7 -8.84 -7.89 2.58
C SER A 7 -7.89 -8.55 3.57
N SER A 8 -8.19 -9.79 3.99
CA SER A 8 -7.33 -10.52 4.92
C SER A 8 -5.91 -10.69 4.38
N ILE A 9 -5.78 -10.87 3.06
CA ILE A 9 -4.48 -11.00 2.39
C ILE A 9 -3.68 -9.69 2.50
N SER A 10 -4.31 -8.54 2.24
CA SER A 10 -3.70 -7.21 2.42
C SER A 10 -3.18 -7.03 3.84
N TYR A 11 -4.03 -7.35 4.82
CA TYR A 11 -3.65 -7.26 6.23
C TYR A 11 -2.47 -8.17 6.58
N CYS A 12 -2.51 -9.44 6.15
CA CYS A 12 -1.41 -10.38 6.35
C CYS A 12 -0.10 -9.91 5.69
N LYS A 13 -0.14 -9.36 4.48
CA LYS A 13 1.05 -8.81 3.80
C LYS A 13 1.68 -7.67 4.60
N ILE A 14 0.87 -6.77 5.19
CA ILE A 14 1.37 -5.69 6.06
C ILE A 14 2.08 -6.27 7.28
N ILE A 15 1.44 -7.22 7.96
CA ILE A 15 1.99 -7.85 9.16
C ILE A 15 3.29 -8.61 8.83
N LEU A 16 3.30 -9.42 7.77
CA LEU A 16 4.49 -10.15 7.33
C LEU A 16 5.64 -9.21 6.93
N HIS A 17 5.33 -8.07 6.31
CA HIS A 17 6.33 -7.06 6.01
C HIS A 17 6.99 -6.52 7.29
N ALA A 18 6.20 -6.23 8.33
CA ALA A 18 6.73 -5.79 9.62
C ALA A 18 7.61 -6.86 10.28
N PHE A 19 7.15 -8.11 10.29
CA PHE A 19 7.91 -9.23 10.85
C PHE A 19 9.20 -9.54 10.08
N LYS A 20 9.23 -9.28 8.76
CA LYS A 20 10.43 -9.48 7.94
C LYS A 20 11.51 -8.45 8.27
N TYR A 21 11.13 -7.22 8.63
CA TYR A 21 12.06 -6.14 8.95
C TYR A 21 11.75 -5.50 10.31
N PRO A 22 11.90 -6.25 11.41
CA PRO A 22 11.50 -5.78 12.74
C PRO A 22 12.44 -4.71 13.33
N HIS A 23 13.57 -4.46 12.67
CA HIS A 23 14.64 -3.57 13.13
C HIS A 23 14.62 -2.21 12.43
N CYS A 24 13.67 -1.97 11.52
CA CYS A 24 13.57 -0.71 10.80
C CYS A 24 12.14 -0.33 10.47
N GLN A 25 11.96 0.95 10.15
CA GLN A 25 10.68 1.49 9.72
C GLN A 25 10.29 0.94 8.35
N ILE A 26 9.07 0.42 8.26
CA ILE A 26 8.53 -0.10 7.02
C ILE A 26 7.42 0.81 6.47
N LYS A 27 7.35 0.90 5.14
CA LYS A 27 6.32 1.66 4.43
C LYS A 27 5.84 0.86 3.22
N GLY A 28 4.57 1.00 2.90
CA GLY A 28 4.03 0.46 1.66
C GLY A 28 2.73 1.12 1.24
N VAL A 29 2.23 0.68 0.11
CA VAL A 29 1.10 1.28 -0.58
C VAL A 29 -0.10 0.33 -0.54
N LEU A 30 -1.28 0.89 -0.26
CA LEU A 30 -2.55 0.16 -0.29
C LEU A 30 -3.17 0.32 -1.68
N LEU A 31 -3.54 -0.79 -2.30
CA LEU A 31 -4.17 -0.85 -3.61
C LEU A 31 -5.60 -1.34 -3.48
N GLY A 32 -6.51 -0.72 -4.24
CA GLY A 32 -7.91 -0.97 -4.01
C GLY A 32 -8.83 -0.31 -5.03
N LYS A 33 -10.09 -0.17 -4.65
CA LYS A 33 -11.11 0.55 -5.40
C LYS A 33 -11.81 1.54 -4.48
N ASN A 34 -12.06 2.74 -5.00
CA ASN A 34 -12.93 3.71 -4.37
C ASN A 34 -14.33 3.54 -4.97
N ASN A 35 -15.32 3.29 -4.12
CA ASN A 35 -16.71 3.24 -4.55
C ASN A 35 -17.36 4.62 -4.37
N SER A 36 -18.32 4.96 -5.24
CA SER A 36 -18.97 6.27 -5.28
C SER A 36 -19.67 6.67 -3.98
N GLU A 37 -19.98 5.69 -3.12
CA GLU A 37 -20.67 5.85 -1.84
C GLU A 37 -19.73 6.11 -0.65
N GLY A 38 -18.44 6.37 -0.88
CA GLY A 38 -17.45 6.54 0.19
C GLY A 38 -17.09 5.21 0.88
N PHE A 39 -17.12 4.11 0.11
CA PHE A 39 -16.61 2.82 0.53
C PHE A 39 -15.25 2.59 -0.12
N LYS A 40 -14.22 2.38 0.70
CA LYS A 40 -12.85 2.07 0.23
C LYS A 40 -12.56 0.60 0.46
N GLU A 41 -12.28 -0.12 -0.61
CA GLU A 41 -11.91 -1.53 -0.54
C GLU A 41 -10.43 -1.70 -0.83
N VAL A 42 -9.65 -2.11 0.18
CA VAL A 42 -8.23 -2.43 0.05
C VAL A 42 -8.11 -3.89 -0.37
N LEU A 43 -7.86 -4.10 -1.66
CA LEU A 43 -7.79 -5.41 -2.29
C LEU A 43 -6.40 -6.03 -2.16
N ASP A 44 -5.36 -5.22 -2.29
CA ASP A 44 -3.96 -5.65 -2.18
C ASP A 44 -3.06 -4.57 -1.55
N VAL A 45 -1.81 -4.92 -1.23
CA VAL A 45 -0.79 -3.99 -0.75
C VAL A 45 0.58 -4.28 -1.37
N ILE A 46 1.38 -3.23 -1.55
CA ILE A 46 2.76 -3.31 -2.03
C ILE A 46 3.72 -2.87 -0.91
N PRO A 47 4.41 -3.82 -0.25
CA PRO A 47 5.59 -3.55 0.59
C PRO A 47 6.69 -2.87 -0.20
N ALA A 48 7.17 -1.70 0.24
CA ALA A 48 8.03 -0.86 -0.60
C ALA A 48 9.36 -0.45 0.04
N LEU A 49 9.35 0.15 1.24
CA LEU A 49 10.53 0.84 1.77
C LEU A 49 10.84 0.42 3.20
N HIS A 50 12.14 0.31 3.52
CA HIS A 50 12.67 -0.20 4.80
C HIS A 50 13.78 0.71 5.38
N SER A 51 13.95 1.92 4.83
CA SER A 51 14.99 2.87 5.22
C SER A 51 14.42 4.28 5.45
N ALA A 52 15.24 5.18 5.99
CA ALA A 52 14.99 6.62 5.93
C ALA A 52 14.86 7.01 4.45
N LEU A 53 13.74 7.63 4.08
CA LEU A 53 13.41 7.92 2.68
C LEU A 53 14.51 8.79 2.05
N VAL A 54 15.04 8.34 0.92
CA VAL A 54 15.66 9.23 -0.07
C VAL A 54 14.59 9.50 -1.13
N VAL A 55 14.49 10.73 -1.62
CA VAL A 55 13.45 11.16 -2.58
C VAL A 55 13.46 10.37 -3.92
N PRO A 56 14.60 9.95 -4.50
CA PRO A 56 14.58 9.29 -5.82
C PRO A 56 13.91 7.91 -5.86
N PRO A 57 14.12 6.99 -4.88
CA PRO A 57 13.43 5.70 -4.87
C PRO A 57 11.89 5.77 -4.80
N ILE A 58 11.31 6.78 -4.17
CA ILE A 58 9.85 6.87 -4.02
C ILE A 58 9.17 7.35 -5.31
N GLU A 59 9.81 8.24 -6.07
CA GLU A 59 9.27 8.73 -7.34
C GLU A 59 9.15 7.58 -8.36
N ILE A 60 10.22 6.79 -8.51
CA ILE A 60 10.25 5.63 -9.41
C ILE A 60 9.21 4.59 -8.99
N LEU A 61 9.08 4.34 -7.68
CA LEU A 61 8.05 3.44 -7.15
C LEU A 61 6.65 3.87 -7.58
N PHE A 62 6.30 5.15 -7.44
CA PHE A 62 4.96 5.63 -7.81
C PHE A 62 4.71 5.60 -9.31
N ILE A 63 5.73 5.89 -10.13
CA ILE A 63 5.63 5.72 -11.60
C ILE A 63 5.32 4.25 -11.93
N HIS A 64 6.00 3.31 -11.29
CA HIS A 64 5.76 1.88 -11.52
C HIS A 64 4.38 1.44 -11.03
N LEU A 65 3.95 1.94 -9.87
CA LEU A 65 2.64 1.65 -9.32
C LEU A 65 1.51 2.21 -10.20
N ASP A 66 1.66 3.39 -10.78
CA ASP A 66 0.67 3.95 -11.71
C ASP A 66 0.43 3.03 -12.90
N VAL A 67 1.51 2.53 -13.52
CA VAL A 67 1.42 1.53 -14.61
C VAL A 67 0.77 0.24 -14.12
N TYR A 68 1.23 -0.32 -12.99
CA TYR A 68 0.72 -1.56 -12.42
C TYR A 68 -0.79 -1.49 -12.10
N CYS A 69 -1.23 -0.36 -11.54
CA CYS A 69 -2.61 -0.08 -11.18
C CYS A 69 -3.50 0.04 -12.42
N ARG A 70 -3.03 0.76 -13.45
CA ARG A 70 -3.76 0.94 -14.71
C ARG A 70 -4.04 -0.39 -15.42
N GLU A 71 -3.04 -1.28 -15.46
CA GLU A 71 -3.17 -2.61 -16.06
C GLU A 71 -4.17 -3.52 -15.33
N ARG A 72 -4.42 -3.27 -14.04
CA ARG A 72 -5.22 -4.14 -13.16
C ARG A 72 -6.54 -3.51 -12.71
N HIS A 73 -6.86 -2.32 -13.21
CA HIS A 73 -8.02 -1.54 -12.77
C HIS A 73 -8.07 -1.36 -11.24
N LEU A 74 -6.91 -1.03 -10.68
CA LEU A 74 -6.73 -0.71 -9.26
C LEU A 74 -6.36 0.76 -9.12
N GLU A 75 -6.56 1.29 -7.92
CA GLU A 75 -6.15 2.63 -7.53
C GLU A 75 -5.30 2.58 -6.27
N ILE A 76 -4.44 3.57 -6.11
CA ILE A 76 -3.75 3.80 -4.83
C ILE A 76 -4.77 4.40 -3.87
N VAL A 77 -5.15 3.64 -2.85
CA VAL A 77 -6.20 4.03 -1.88
C VAL A 77 -5.64 4.45 -0.53
N GLY A 78 -4.33 4.29 -0.32
CA GLY A 78 -3.66 4.75 0.89
C GLY A 78 -2.22 4.29 1.02
N LEU A 79 -1.64 4.59 2.17
CA LEU A 79 -0.28 4.22 2.57
C LEU A 79 -0.33 3.59 3.96
N TYR A 80 0.58 2.67 4.23
CA TYR A 80 0.80 2.18 5.59
C TYR A 80 2.25 2.43 6.02
N TYR A 81 2.41 2.56 7.33
CA TYR A 81 3.68 2.80 7.99
C TYR A 81 3.69 2.05 9.32
N ALA A 82 4.80 1.40 9.64
CA ALA A 82 5.06 0.85 10.97
C ALA A 82 6.47 1.26 11.42
N ASN A 83 6.56 1.66 12.70
CA ASN A 83 7.78 2.16 13.34
C ASN A 83 8.28 1.20 14.40
#